data_AF-A0A6G8NZD6-F1
#
_entry.id   AF-A0A6G8NZD6-F1
#
_cell.length_a   1.000
_cell.length_b   1.000
_cell.length_c   1.000
_cell.angle_alpha   90.00
_cell.angle_beta   90.00
_cell.angle_gamma   90.00
#
_symmetry.space_group_name_H-M   'P 1'
#
loop_
_entity.id
_entity.type
_entity.pdbx_description
1 polymer ?
#
loop_
_entity_poly.entity_id
_entity_poly.type
_entity_poly.pdbx_seq_one_letter_code
_entity_poly.pdbx_strand_id
1 'polypeptide(L)'
;MAETLHSWAHKAERDQGMRARTTARERSARFDASRPCIGQSSVATCVNCRRLQGAQVIVNLGDLVENRGMEKYIVTLSVEEREQLEAIVSKGSHQSRKIINGLILLNCDVSSGRARRSTQEVSGVLHVSERKIDRVKKRFVEEGYDAALVRPPSQRIYDSKIDGELEARLIALSCSEPPEGQANWSLRLLAQRAVELEYVDSLSHETVRRALKKTN
;
A
#
# COMPACT_ATOMS: atom_id res chain seq x y z
N MET A 1 4.84 -43.78 -35.90
CA MET A 1 4.13 -42.72 -35.12
C MET A 1 4.73 -42.61 -33.72
N ALA A 2 6.02 -42.24 -33.62
CA ALA A 2 6.74 -42.16 -32.35
C ALA A 2 7.94 -41.19 -32.43
N GLU A 3 7.79 -40.03 -33.08
CA GLU A 3 8.93 -39.11 -33.33
C GLU A 3 8.65 -37.63 -33.05
N THR A 4 7.62 -37.29 -32.27
CA THR A 4 7.32 -35.89 -31.90
C THR A 4 7.51 -35.55 -30.42
N LEU A 5 7.94 -36.50 -29.58
CA LEU A 5 8.16 -36.26 -28.14
C LEU A 5 9.62 -36.00 -27.73
N HIS A 6 10.60 -36.11 -28.64
CA HIS A 6 12.03 -35.89 -28.31
C HIS A 6 12.55 -34.46 -28.58
N SER A 7 11.74 -33.57 -29.15
CA SER A 7 12.18 -32.19 -29.45
C SER A 7 11.97 -31.21 -28.28
N TRP A 8 11.03 -31.49 -27.37
CA TRP A 8 10.72 -30.61 -26.23
C TRP A 8 11.68 -30.75 -25.04
N ALA A 9 12.46 -31.83 -24.96
CA ALA A 9 13.43 -32.04 -23.87
C ALA A 9 14.73 -31.23 -24.05
N HIS A 10 15.12 -30.85 -25.28
CA HIS A 10 16.39 -30.15 -25.55
C HIS A 10 16.33 -28.61 -25.46
N LYS A 11 15.17 -28.03 -25.11
CA LYS A 11 15.02 -26.57 -24.94
C LYS A 11 14.94 -26.12 -23.49
N ALA A 12 14.65 -27.02 -22.54
CA ALA A 12 14.55 -26.67 -21.11
C ALA A 12 15.92 -26.63 -20.37
N GLU A 13 16.99 -27.11 -20.99
CA GLU A 13 18.31 -27.25 -20.34
C GLU A 13 19.29 -26.09 -20.64
N ARG A 14 18.88 -25.07 -21.41
CA ARG A 14 19.76 -23.96 -21.82
C ARG A 14 19.74 -22.70 -20.95
N ASP A 15 18.83 -22.62 -19.98
CA ASP A 15 18.74 -21.46 -19.07
C ASP A 15 19.32 -21.72 -17.66
N GLN A 16 19.77 -22.95 -17.38
CA GLN A 16 20.51 -23.27 -16.15
C GLN A 16 22.00 -23.36 -16.44
N GLY A 17 22.71 -22.25 -16.31
CA GLY A 17 24.15 -22.28 -16.10
C GLY A 17 24.96 -21.41 -17.05
N MET A 18 24.99 -20.10 -16.77
CA MET A 18 26.20 -19.35 -17.09
C MET A 18 26.53 -18.29 -16.04
N ARG A 19 27.52 -18.69 -15.23
CA ARG A 19 28.63 -17.89 -14.67
C ARG A 19 28.38 -17.05 -13.43
N ALA A 20 28.60 -17.75 -12.32
CA ALA A 20 29.28 -17.22 -11.16
C ALA A 20 30.75 -16.81 -11.45
N ARG A 21 31.23 -15.92 -10.56
CA ARG A 21 32.62 -15.68 -10.10
C ARG A 21 33.52 -14.68 -10.84
N THR A 22 33.70 -13.53 -10.19
CA THR A 22 34.97 -13.04 -9.59
C THR A 22 34.61 -12.20 -8.36
N THR A 23 34.64 -12.75 -7.14
CA THR A 23 35.70 -12.59 -6.12
C THR A 23 36.30 -11.19 -6.00
N ALA A 24 35.95 -10.47 -4.93
CA ALA A 24 36.86 -10.22 -3.80
C ALA A 24 36.35 -9.08 -2.89
N ARG A 25 36.64 -9.27 -1.59
CA ARG A 25 36.69 -8.26 -0.52
C ARG A 25 35.41 -8.03 0.28
N GLU A 26 35.16 -9.04 1.11
CA GLU A 26 34.73 -8.89 2.50
C GLU A 26 35.38 -7.68 3.18
N ARG A 27 34.55 -6.76 3.68
CA ARG A 27 34.85 -5.98 4.88
C ARG A 27 33.68 -6.06 5.83
N SER A 28 33.79 -7.07 6.68
CA SER A 28 33.17 -7.20 8.00
C SER A 28 33.29 -5.88 8.77
N ALA A 29 32.26 -5.04 8.71
CA ALA A 29 32.05 -3.96 9.67
C ALA A 29 31.54 -4.59 10.98
N ARG A 30 32.48 -5.12 11.77
CA ARG A 30 32.28 -5.35 13.21
C ARG A 30 32.19 -3.97 13.85
N PHE A 31 31.00 -3.63 14.33
CA PHE A 31 30.79 -2.48 15.20
C PHE A 31 31.40 -2.84 16.57
N ASP A 32 32.65 -2.46 16.77
CA ASP A 32 33.39 -2.67 18.01
C ASP A 32 33.06 -1.55 19.01
N ALA A 33 32.35 -1.89 20.08
CA ALA A 33 31.78 -0.98 21.07
C ALA A 33 32.76 -0.63 22.21
N SER A 34 34.07 -0.54 21.94
CA SER A 34 35.10 -0.42 22.99
C SER A 34 36.26 0.54 22.65
N ARG A 35 35.99 1.73 22.08
CA ARG A 35 37.02 2.79 21.96
C ARG A 35 36.56 4.12 22.59
N PRO A 36 37.26 4.64 23.61
CA PRO A 36 36.94 5.92 24.24
C PRO A 36 37.43 7.11 23.40
N CYS A 37 36.57 8.12 23.28
CA CYS A 37 36.91 9.40 22.66
C CYS A 37 37.73 10.25 23.64
N ILE A 38 39.00 10.49 23.32
CA ILE A 38 39.82 11.51 23.99
C ILE A 38 39.56 12.85 23.28
N GLY A 39 39.38 13.91 24.08
CA GLY A 39 38.74 15.19 23.75
C GLY A 39 39.25 15.93 22.51
N GLN A 40 38.52 16.94 22.01
CA GLN A 40 38.27 18.17 22.75
C GLN A 40 36.90 18.82 22.42
N SER A 41 36.20 19.22 23.50
CA SER A 41 35.35 20.41 23.66
C SER A 41 34.42 20.85 22.51
N SER A 42 33.14 20.46 22.60
CA SER A 42 31.99 21.39 22.64
C SER A 42 30.67 20.60 22.69
N VAL A 43 30.02 20.66 23.86
CA VAL A 43 28.60 20.48 24.20
C VAL A 43 27.67 19.78 23.16
N ALA A 44 27.25 18.54 23.45
CA ALA A 44 25.83 18.08 23.35
C ALA A 44 25.71 16.55 23.58
N THR A 45 25.34 16.21 24.81
CA THR A 45 24.56 15.06 25.32
C THR A 45 24.40 13.79 24.46
N CYS A 46 24.97 12.70 25.02
CA CYS A 46 24.97 11.32 24.55
C CYS A 46 23.60 10.65 24.38
N VAL A 47 23.47 9.81 23.35
CA VAL A 47 22.38 8.83 23.16
C VAL A 47 22.85 7.44 23.57
N ASN A 48 22.19 6.92 24.60
CA ASN A 48 21.91 5.52 24.93
C ASN A 48 23.03 4.56 25.35
N CYS A 49 23.13 4.36 26.66
CA CYS A 49 23.37 3.05 27.26
C CYS A 49 22.33 2.74 28.36
N ARG A 50 21.38 1.86 27.99
CA ARG A 50 20.89 0.69 28.76
C ARG A 50 20.16 0.92 30.12
N ARG A 51 18.84 0.69 30.06
CA ARG A 51 18.02 -0.22 30.91
C ARG A 51 18.37 -0.25 32.42
N LEU A 52 17.48 0.28 33.26
CA LEU A 52 16.67 -0.49 34.23
C LEU A 52 15.87 0.45 35.14
N GLN A 53 14.60 0.07 35.33
CA GLN A 53 13.78 0.25 36.52
C GLN A 53 13.18 1.63 36.84
N GLY A 54 11.86 1.59 37.06
CA GLY A 54 11.28 2.36 38.15
C GLY A 54 10.76 3.75 37.84
N ALA A 55 10.14 3.99 36.68
CA ALA A 55 9.19 5.10 36.58
C ALA A 55 7.82 4.57 37.02
N GLN A 56 7.59 4.59 38.33
CA GLN A 56 6.23 4.67 38.85
C GLN A 56 5.67 5.97 38.28
N VAL A 57 5.00 5.90 37.14
CA VAL A 57 4.26 7.05 36.61
C VAL A 57 3.09 7.21 37.56
N ILE A 58 3.28 8.08 38.54
CA ILE A 58 2.19 8.76 39.21
C ILE A 58 1.50 9.52 38.07
N VAL A 59 0.48 8.90 37.50
CA VAL A 59 -0.50 9.64 36.71
C VAL A 59 -1.10 10.64 37.67
N ASN A 60 -0.70 11.91 37.51
CA ASN A 60 -1.27 12.98 38.29
C ASN A 60 -2.78 12.96 38.04
N LEU A 61 -3.55 12.97 39.11
CA LEU A 61 -5.01 13.03 39.13
C LEU A 61 -5.56 14.35 38.52
N GLY A 62 -4.69 15.17 37.91
CA GLY A 62 -5.00 16.46 37.26
C GLY A 62 -5.15 16.41 35.74
N ASP A 63 -4.81 15.31 35.05
CA ASP A 63 -4.93 15.21 33.59
C ASP A 63 -6.35 14.80 33.12
N LEU A 64 -7.32 14.72 34.03
CA LEU A 64 -8.65 14.16 33.76
C LEU A 64 -9.68 15.13 33.18
N VAL A 65 -9.35 16.41 32.94
CA VAL A 65 -10.35 17.36 32.40
C VAL A 65 -9.67 18.37 31.47
N GLU A 66 -9.40 17.99 30.21
CA GLU A 66 -9.53 18.87 29.03
C GLU A 66 -8.93 18.22 27.77
N ASN A 67 -9.63 17.23 27.23
CA ASN A 67 -9.62 16.99 25.79
C ASN A 67 -11.07 16.89 25.32
N ARG A 68 -11.81 18.00 25.38
CA ARG A 68 -13.10 18.15 24.70
C ARG A 68 -12.88 18.35 23.19
N GLY A 69 -12.23 17.39 22.55
CA GLY A 69 -12.53 17.08 21.16
C GLY A 69 -13.67 16.07 21.20
N MET A 70 -14.90 16.50 20.90
CA MET A 70 -16.07 15.61 20.93
C MET A 70 -15.76 14.32 20.16
N GLU A 71 -15.55 13.21 20.88
CA GLU A 71 -15.33 11.92 20.23
C GLU A 71 -16.63 11.49 19.57
N LYS A 72 -16.81 11.87 18.29
CA LYS A 72 -18.05 11.70 17.52
C LYS A 72 -18.48 10.25 17.35
N TYR A 73 -17.55 9.31 17.52
CA TYR A 73 -17.76 7.88 17.29
C TYR A 73 -17.32 7.08 18.51
N ILE A 74 -18.26 6.32 19.07
CA ILE A 74 -18.03 5.38 20.18
C ILE A 74 -17.94 3.98 19.57
N VAL A 75 -16.88 3.25 19.90
CA VAL A 75 -16.68 1.87 19.44
C VAL A 75 -17.15 0.93 20.55
N THR A 76 -18.09 0.06 20.23
CA THR A 76 -18.58 -1.00 21.10
C THR A 76 -18.44 -2.31 20.33
N LEU A 77 -17.59 -3.20 20.81
CA LEU A 77 -17.41 -4.52 20.22
C LEU A 77 -18.31 -5.55 20.92
N SER A 78 -18.90 -6.45 20.13
CA SER A 78 -19.46 -7.69 20.65
C SER A 78 -18.35 -8.65 21.11
N VAL A 79 -18.73 -9.68 21.87
CA VAL A 79 -17.78 -10.68 22.35
C VAL A 79 -17.16 -11.44 21.17
N GLU A 80 -17.98 -11.77 20.18
CA GLU A 80 -17.57 -12.48 18.97
C GLU A 80 -16.59 -11.66 18.12
N GLU A 81 -16.89 -10.38 17.87
CA GLU A 81 -16.00 -9.49 17.13
C GLU A 81 -14.65 -9.31 17.85
N ARG A 82 -14.69 -9.23 19.18
CA ARG A 82 -13.49 -9.09 19.99
C ARG A 82 -12.60 -10.33 19.88
N GLU A 83 -13.16 -11.53 20.01
CA GLU A 83 -12.41 -12.78 19.85
C GLU A 83 -11.78 -12.90 18.47
N GLN A 84 -12.52 -12.50 17.42
CA GLN A 84 -12.00 -12.48 16.06
C GLN A 84 -10.84 -11.49 15.88
N LEU A 85 -10.92 -10.29 16.47
CA LEU A 85 -9.83 -9.32 16.43
C LEU A 85 -8.60 -9.81 17.20
N GLU A 86 -8.78 -10.40 18.37
CA GLU A 86 -7.71 -10.99 19.16
C GLU A 86 -7.03 -12.16 18.40
N ALA A 87 -7.80 -12.97 17.67
CA ALA A 87 -7.27 -14.01 16.78
C ALA A 87 -6.48 -13.43 15.60
N ILE A 88 -6.93 -12.33 15.00
CA ILE A 88 -6.22 -11.64 13.90
C ILE A 88 -4.89 -11.06 14.39
N VAL A 89 -4.90 -10.44 15.57
CA VAL A 89 -3.72 -9.78 16.15
C VAL A 89 -2.68 -10.82 16.60
N SER A 90 -3.11 -11.91 17.25
CA SER A 90 -2.21 -12.95 17.76
C SER A 90 -1.54 -13.76 16.67
N LYS A 91 -2.22 -14.03 15.55
CA LYS A 91 -1.67 -14.82 14.44
C LYS A 91 -0.60 -14.10 13.62
N GLY A 92 -0.60 -12.77 13.58
CA GLY A 92 0.42 -11.96 12.89
C GLY A 92 0.56 -12.14 11.37
N SER A 93 -0.18 -13.08 10.76
CA SER A 93 -0.08 -13.44 9.33
C SER A 93 -0.91 -12.56 8.39
N HIS A 94 -1.79 -11.71 8.95
CA HIS A 94 -2.64 -10.82 8.16
C HIS A 94 -1.90 -9.59 7.65
N GLN A 95 -2.49 -8.90 6.66
CA GLN A 95 -2.00 -7.61 6.18
C GLN A 95 -1.76 -6.65 7.36
N SER A 96 -0.59 -5.99 7.43
CA SER A 96 -0.20 -5.15 8.57
C SER A 96 -1.24 -4.09 8.92
N ARG A 97 -1.95 -3.57 7.91
CA ARG A 97 -3.04 -2.61 8.11
C ARG A 97 -4.24 -3.21 8.85
N LYS A 98 -4.62 -4.46 8.55
CA LYS A 98 -5.71 -5.18 9.21
C LYS A 98 -5.38 -5.38 10.70
N ILE A 99 -4.13 -5.74 11.00
CA ILE A 99 -3.64 -5.90 12.37
C ILE A 99 -3.69 -4.55 13.12
N ILE A 100 -3.16 -3.48 12.52
CA ILE A 100 -3.17 -2.14 13.16
C ILE A 100 -4.61 -1.65 13.38
N ASN A 101 -5.50 -1.83 12.41
CA ASN A 101 -6.90 -1.43 12.56
C ASN A 101 -7.59 -2.24 13.67
N GLY A 102 -7.32 -3.54 13.77
CA GLY A 102 -7.84 -4.38 14.85
C GLY A 102 -7.31 -3.95 16.22
N LEU A 103 -6.01 -3.64 16.33
CA LEU A 103 -5.42 -3.09 17.55
C LEU A 103 -6.06 -1.75 17.94
N ILE A 104 -6.33 -0.87 16.98
CA ILE A 104 -7.03 0.40 17.24
C ILE A 104 -8.41 0.13 17.84
N LEU A 105 -9.20 -0.77 17.24
CA LEU A 105 -10.54 -1.11 17.72
C LEU A 105 -10.52 -1.72 19.12
N LEU A 106 -9.61 -2.68 19.38
CA LEU A 106 -9.44 -3.29 20.70
C LEU A 106 -9.02 -2.29 21.79
N ASN A 107 -8.25 -1.26 21.43
CA ASN A 107 -7.83 -0.22 22.37
C ASN A 107 -8.91 0.85 22.63
N CYS A 108 -9.83 1.05 21.68
CA CYS A 108 -10.92 2.01 21.78
C CYS A 108 -12.24 1.40 22.28
N ASP A 109 -12.29 0.09 22.49
CA ASP A 109 -13.51 -0.63 22.90
C ASP A 109 -13.94 -0.30 24.33
N VAL A 110 -15.19 0.15 24.47
CA VAL A 110 -15.83 0.47 25.74
C VAL A 110 -16.38 -0.79 26.44
N SER A 111 -16.66 -1.86 25.70
CA SER A 111 -17.25 -3.10 26.21
C SER A 111 -16.27 -3.92 27.06
N SER A 112 -14.96 -3.68 26.89
CA SER A 112 -13.88 -4.42 27.54
C SER A 112 -13.80 -4.31 29.08
N GLY A 113 -14.67 -3.53 29.73
CA GLY A 113 -14.67 -3.30 31.18
C GLY A 113 -13.44 -2.52 31.70
N ARG A 114 -12.58 -2.05 30.78
CA ARG A 114 -11.43 -1.20 31.06
C ARG A 114 -11.81 0.26 30.89
N ALA A 115 -11.07 1.15 31.56
CA ALA A 115 -11.18 2.58 31.31
C ALA A 115 -10.91 2.85 29.81
N ARG A 116 -11.84 3.56 29.17
CA ARG A 116 -11.73 3.95 27.76
C ARG A 116 -10.44 4.74 27.57
N ARG A 117 -9.56 4.27 26.70
CA ARG A 117 -8.37 5.04 26.30
C ARG A 117 -8.79 6.19 25.39
N SER A 118 -8.25 7.36 25.67
CA SER A 118 -8.36 8.52 24.78
C SER A 118 -7.67 8.25 23.45
N THR A 119 -8.10 8.94 22.41
CA THR A 119 -7.49 8.82 21.07
C THR A 119 -5.98 9.15 21.09
N GLN A 120 -5.57 10.08 21.95
CA GLN A 120 -4.18 10.49 22.17
C GLN A 120 -3.34 9.37 22.79
N GLU A 121 -3.86 8.67 23.81
CA GLU A 121 -3.17 7.54 24.43
C GLU A 121 -2.99 6.39 23.44
N VAL A 122 -4.02 6.07 22.66
CA VAL A 122 -3.95 5.02 21.64
C VAL A 122 -2.95 5.39 20.54
N SER A 123 -2.91 6.66 20.14
CA SER A 123 -1.92 7.21 19.21
C SER A 123 -0.50 7.01 19.73
N GLY A 124 -0.26 7.32 21.01
CA GLY A 124 1.04 7.14 21.67
C GLY A 124 1.48 5.68 21.75
N VAL A 125 0.57 4.76 22.10
CA VAL A 125 0.87 3.32 22.25
C VAL A 125 1.13 2.64 20.90
N LEU A 126 0.32 2.96 19.87
CA LEU A 126 0.39 2.29 18.58
C LEU A 126 1.26 3.03 17.55
N HIS A 127 1.79 4.22 17.89
CA HIS A 127 2.52 5.12 16.99
C HIS A 127 1.77 5.40 15.68
N VAL A 128 0.45 5.62 15.76
CA VAL A 128 -0.42 5.93 14.63
C VAL A 128 -0.99 7.33 14.79
N SER A 129 -1.16 8.05 13.67
CA SER A 129 -1.77 9.39 13.72
C SER A 129 -3.21 9.32 14.28
N GLU A 130 -3.61 10.27 15.12
CA GLU A 130 -4.98 10.41 15.63
C GLU A 130 -6.04 10.39 14.51
N ARG A 131 -5.77 11.08 13.39
CA ARG A 131 -6.63 11.07 12.20
C ARG A 131 -6.91 9.67 11.64
N LYS A 132 -5.98 8.72 11.80
CA LYS A 132 -6.17 7.33 11.38
C LYS A 132 -7.12 6.62 12.35
N ILE A 133 -6.97 6.84 13.65
CA ILE A 133 -7.86 6.30 14.68
C ILE A 133 -9.29 6.80 14.44
N ASP A 134 -9.46 8.11 14.23
CA ASP A 134 -10.78 8.69 13.94
C ASP A 134 -11.45 8.10 12.70
N ARG A 135 -10.68 7.90 11.62
CA ARG A 135 -11.19 7.26 10.38
C ARG A 135 -11.59 5.80 10.61
N VAL A 136 -10.85 5.07 11.44
CA VAL A 136 -11.18 3.67 11.76
C VAL A 136 -12.42 3.61 12.65
N LYS A 137 -12.52 4.46 13.69
CA LYS A 137 -13.71 4.58 14.54
C LYS A 137 -14.95 4.95 13.73
N LYS A 138 -14.84 5.97 12.88
CA LYS A 138 -15.90 6.39 11.96
C LYS A 138 -16.37 5.24 11.08
N ARG A 139 -15.43 4.54 10.42
CA ARG A 139 -15.76 3.43 9.53
C ARG A 139 -16.42 2.27 10.25
N PHE A 140 -15.94 1.92 11.45
CA PHE A 140 -16.55 0.86 12.23
C PHE A 140 -18.02 1.18 12.56
N VAL A 141 -18.30 2.42 12.95
CA VAL A 141 -19.68 2.85 13.30
C VAL A 141 -20.59 3.01 12.08
N GLU A 142 -20.08 3.52 10.95
CA GLU A 142 -20.91 3.79 9.75
C GLU A 142 -21.01 2.60 8.79
N GLU A 143 -19.93 1.84 8.60
CA GLU A 143 -19.81 0.79 7.57
C GLU A 143 -19.68 -0.63 8.18
N GLY A 144 -19.45 -0.75 9.50
CA GLY A 144 -19.38 -2.02 10.23
C GLY A 144 -17.98 -2.64 10.36
N TYR A 145 -17.93 -3.83 10.96
CA TYR A 145 -16.71 -4.55 11.34
C TYR A 145 -15.76 -4.84 10.17
N ASP A 146 -16.25 -5.51 9.12
CA ASP A 146 -15.41 -5.92 7.99
C ASP A 146 -14.87 -4.72 7.21
N ALA A 147 -15.70 -3.68 7.05
CA ALA A 147 -15.32 -2.46 6.38
C ALA A 147 -14.17 -1.74 7.12
N ALA A 148 -14.20 -1.70 8.45
CA ALA A 148 -13.14 -1.10 9.26
C ALA A 148 -11.78 -1.79 9.07
N LEU A 149 -11.78 -3.09 8.78
CA LEU A 149 -10.59 -3.92 8.64
C LEU A 149 -9.98 -3.90 7.24
N VAL A 150 -10.79 -3.66 6.21
CA VAL A 150 -10.38 -3.74 4.80
C VAL A 150 -10.15 -2.35 4.20
N ARG A 151 -9.30 -2.26 3.17
CA ARG A 151 -9.15 -1.04 2.39
C ARG A 151 -10.42 -0.82 1.56
N PRO A 152 -11.03 0.39 1.58
CA PRO A 152 -12.16 0.66 0.72
C PRO A 152 -11.73 0.55 -0.75
N PRO A 153 -12.62 0.05 -1.63
CA PRO A 153 -12.35 0.09 -3.06
C PRO A 153 -12.09 1.54 -3.49
N SER A 154 -11.24 1.69 -4.52
CA SER A 154 -11.00 3.01 -5.10
C SER A 154 -12.31 3.54 -5.70
N GLN A 155 -12.84 4.63 -5.17
CA GLN A 155 -14.02 5.32 -5.72
C GLN A 155 -13.72 6.05 -7.05
N ARG A 156 -12.46 6.04 -7.50
CA ARG A 156 -12.06 6.69 -8.73
C ARG A 156 -12.58 5.92 -9.94
N ILE A 157 -13.71 6.38 -10.47
CA ILE A 157 -14.20 6.01 -11.79
C ILE A 157 -13.46 6.90 -12.80
N TYR A 158 -12.85 6.27 -13.80
CA TYR A 158 -12.31 6.99 -14.95
C TYR A 158 -13.25 6.74 -16.11
N ASP A 159 -13.81 7.80 -16.66
CA ASP A 159 -14.53 7.70 -17.93
C ASP A 159 -13.50 7.36 -19.02
N SER A 160 -13.65 6.19 -19.62
CA SER A 160 -12.87 5.85 -20.80
C SER A 160 -13.41 6.69 -21.95
N LYS A 161 -12.56 7.52 -22.57
CA LYS A 161 -12.89 8.19 -23.83
C LYS A 161 -13.05 7.22 -25.01
N ILE A 162 -12.71 5.95 -24.80
CA ILE A 162 -12.78 4.92 -25.83
C ILE A 162 -13.87 3.93 -25.45
N ASP A 163 -14.90 3.93 -26.29
CA ASP A 163 -15.94 2.91 -26.36
C ASP A 163 -15.50 1.77 -27.29
N GLY A 164 -16.17 0.61 -27.22
CA GLY A 164 -15.84 -0.54 -28.07
C GLY A 164 -16.00 -0.25 -29.56
N GLU A 165 -16.96 0.59 -29.95
CA GLU A 165 -17.15 1.04 -31.34
C GLU A 165 -15.96 1.89 -31.82
N LEU A 166 -15.48 2.82 -30.98
CA LEU A 166 -14.33 3.64 -31.31
C LEU A 166 -13.05 2.80 -31.40
N GLU A 167 -12.90 1.80 -30.53
CA GLU A 167 -11.79 0.84 -30.61
C GLU A 167 -11.81 0.06 -31.93
N ALA A 168 -12.96 -0.46 -32.34
CA ALA A 168 -13.11 -1.15 -33.63
C ALA A 168 -12.76 -0.25 -34.82
N ARG A 169 -13.18 1.01 -34.80
CA ARG A 169 -12.84 1.99 -35.84
C ARG A 169 -11.36 2.32 -35.87
N LEU A 170 -10.71 2.46 -34.72
CA LEU A 170 -9.26 2.67 -34.63
C LEU A 170 -8.48 1.47 -35.17
N ILE A 171 -8.95 0.25 -34.92
CA ILE A 171 -8.36 -0.97 -35.48
C ILE A 171 -8.51 -0.98 -37.00
N ALA A 172 -9.72 -0.73 -37.51
CA ALA A 172 -9.98 -0.66 -38.94
C ALA A 172 -9.10 0.38 -39.65
N LEU A 173 -8.92 1.56 -39.06
CA LEU A 173 -7.99 2.59 -39.55
C LEU A 173 -6.55 2.11 -39.55
N SER A 174 -6.10 1.43 -38.49
CA SER A 174 -4.72 0.92 -38.42
C SER A 174 -4.42 -0.16 -39.47
N CYS A 175 -5.44 -0.86 -39.97
CA CYS A 175 -5.33 -1.85 -41.03
C CYS A 175 -5.44 -1.28 -42.44
N SER A 176 -5.78 0.01 -42.61
CA SER A 176 -5.85 0.65 -43.92
C SER A 176 -4.51 1.21 -44.37
N GLU A 177 -4.44 1.69 -45.61
CA GLU A 177 -3.24 2.38 -46.10
C GLU A 177 -2.99 3.69 -45.33
N PRO A 178 -1.73 3.97 -44.95
CA PRO A 178 -1.35 5.21 -44.30
C PRO A 178 -1.44 6.39 -45.28
N PRO A 179 -1.63 7.62 -44.78
CA PRO A 179 -1.71 8.82 -45.61
C PRO A 179 -0.39 9.09 -46.35
N GLU A 180 -0.48 9.80 -47.47
CA GLU A 180 0.64 10.10 -48.35
C GLU A 180 1.85 10.67 -47.61
N GLY A 181 3.04 10.15 -47.90
CA GLY A 181 4.29 10.56 -47.26
C GLY A 181 4.63 9.84 -45.95
N GLN A 182 3.84 8.84 -45.53
CA GLN A 182 4.11 8.01 -44.35
C GLN A 182 4.20 6.53 -44.72
N ALA A 183 5.24 5.83 -44.25
CA ALA A 183 5.40 4.40 -44.50
C ALA A 183 4.44 3.53 -43.67
N ASN A 184 4.05 3.99 -42.47
CA ASN A 184 3.21 3.25 -41.52
C ASN A 184 2.36 4.21 -40.68
N TRP A 185 1.29 3.69 -40.09
CA TRP A 185 0.52 4.40 -39.06
C TRP A 185 1.36 4.64 -37.80
N SER A 186 1.54 5.91 -37.43
CA SER A 186 2.01 6.26 -36.09
C SER A 186 0.83 6.49 -35.15
N LEU A 187 1.02 6.28 -33.84
CA LEU A 187 -0.04 6.51 -32.84
C LEU A 187 -0.57 7.96 -32.84
N ARG A 188 0.28 8.92 -33.18
CA ARG A 188 -0.12 10.33 -33.31
C ARG A 188 -0.97 10.56 -34.55
N LEU A 189 -0.60 9.94 -35.68
CA LEU A 189 -1.37 10.02 -36.92
C LEU A 189 -2.73 9.35 -36.77
N LEU A 190 -2.81 8.21 -36.09
CA LEU A 190 -4.09 7.55 -35.80
C LEU A 190 -4.99 8.43 -34.92
N ALA A 191 -4.42 9.07 -33.89
CA ALA A 191 -5.18 9.98 -33.03
C ALA A 191 -5.71 11.19 -33.80
N GLN A 192 -4.85 11.81 -34.61
CA GLN A 192 -5.24 12.94 -35.45
C GLN A 192 -6.31 12.54 -36.47
N ARG A 193 -6.11 11.40 -37.15
CA ARG A 193 -7.05 10.91 -38.15
C ARG A 193 -8.41 10.54 -37.56
N ALA A 194 -8.44 10.01 -36.34
CA ALA A 194 -9.68 9.72 -35.65
C ALA A 194 -10.48 10.99 -35.29
N VAL A 195 -9.79 12.11 -35.03
CA VAL A 195 -10.44 13.42 -34.83
C VAL A 195 -10.90 14.01 -36.17
N GLU A 196 -10.11 13.89 -37.23
CA GLU A 196 -10.48 14.36 -38.59
C GLU A 196 -11.72 13.64 -39.15
N LEU A 197 -11.91 12.37 -38.80
CA LEU A 197 -13.09 11.57 -39.19
C LEU A 197 -14.28 11.74 -38.23
N GLU A 198 -14.19 12.70 -37.29
CA GLU A 198 -15.22 13.02 -36.30
C GLU A 198 -15.67 11.83 -35.45
N TYR A 199 -14.77 10.86 -35.21
CA TYR A 199 -15.09 9.73 -34.33
C TYR A 199 -15.08 10.13 -32.86
N VAL A 200 -14.29 11.15 -32.49
CA VAL A 200 -14.21 11.74 -31.14
C VAL A 200 -13.69 13.18 -31.23
N ASP A 201 -14.18 14.06 -30.33
CA ASP A 201 -13.77 15.47 -30.26
C ASP A 201 -12.27 15.68 -29.99
N SER A 202 -11.67 14.85 -29.14
CA SER A 202 -10.25 14.94 -28.79
C SER A 202 -9.68 13.62 -28.31
N LEU A 203 -8.62 13.16 -28.98
CA LEU A 203 -7.99 11.88 -28.67
C LEU A 203 -6.47 12.03 -28.52
N SER A 204 -5.93 11.51 -27.41
CA SER A 204 -4.49 11.50 -27.15
C SER A 204 -3.85 10.22 -27.70
N HIS A 205 -2.64 10.33 -28.22
CA HIS A 205 -1.84 9.18 -28.67
C HIS A 205 -1.64 8.12 -27.56
N GLU A 206 -1.60 8.51 -26.28
CA GLU A 206 -1.54 7.57 -25.17
C GLU A 206 -2.85 6.79 -24.98
N THR A 207 -3.99 7.39 -25.35
CA THR A 207 -5.28 6.72 -25.35
C THR A 207 -5.33 5.67 -26.47
N VAL A 208 -4.85 6.00 -27.69
CA VAL A 208 -4.70 5.03 -28.80
C VAL A 208 -3.81 3.86 -28.39
N ARG A 209 -2.65 4.15 -27.79
CA ARG A 209 -1.71 3.11 -27.33
C ARG A 209 -2.37 2.15 -26.33
N ARG A 210 -3.13 2.69 -25.38
CA ARG A 210 -3.84 1.89 -24.37
C ARG A 210 -4.97 1.05 -24.96
N ALA A 211 -5.66 1.54 -26.00
CA ALA A 211 -6.66 0.78 -26.73
C ALA A 211 -5.99 -0.39 -27.47
N LEU A 212 -5.04 -0.09 -28.35
CA LEU A 212 -4.41 -1.09 -29.22
C LEU A 212 -3.50 -2.09 -28.47
N LYS A 213 -3.05 -1.77 -27.24
CA LYS A 213 -2.28 -2.70 -26.41
C LYS A 213 -3.12 -3.88 -25.90
N LYS A 214 -4.44 -3.75 -25.78
CA LYS A 214 -5.28 -4.86 -25.34
C LYS A 214 -5.46 -5.94 -26.41
N THR A 215 -5.06 -5.65 -27.64
CA THR A 215 -5.38 -6.44 -28.84
C THR A 215 -4.18 -7.20 -29.43
N ASN A 216 -2.96 -7.00 -28.90
CA ASN A 216 -1.74 -7.76 -29.21
C ASN A 216 -1.17 -8.40 -27.95
#